data_AF-A0A8H5HTY6-F1
#
_entry.id   AF-A0A8H5HTY6-F1
#
_cell.length_a   1.000
_cell.length_b   1.000
_cell.length_c   1.000
_cell.angle_alpha   90.00
_cell.angle_beta   90.00
_cell.angle_gamma   90.00
#
_symmetry.space_group_name_H-M   'P 1'
#
loop_
_entity.id
_entity.type
_entity.pdbx_description
1 polymer ?
#
loop_
_entity_poly.entity_id
_entity_poly.type
_entity_poly.pdbx_seq_one_letter_code
_entity_poly.pdbx_strand_id
1 'polypeptide(L)'
;MSSLPPLSLSILGVEPLDEFIKEIADFIHHMIISRPDLPGKVEVEAKIGLLRERNGGRLLLPVLVETILRPDTVDCRFESNMTAAQHKHFNTLLNNLKTSSQRGSPLDYAHLYLVDSFHASGGNEREKIRVTRDEKTDAVVEVMKKIRLGDLNIYSPKRCADWRVSVNLEVPVALPTDPATHTRRKDRMKYMHEEFSIDLTQVTSTNSNGVSSEILHELEVEISRPELLLATAAKRGDINAPENERNAFDELIRAFVNNARILVRNANDSWH
;
A
#
# COMPACT_ATOMS: atom_id res chain seq x y z
N MET A 1 38.92 -18.97 -19.43
CA MET A 1 38.51 -17.63 -19.89
C MET A 1 38.47 -16.72 -18.67
N SER A 2 39.26 -15.64 -18.65
CA SER A 2 39.23 -14.67 -17.55
C SER A 2 37.92 -13.87 -17.58
N SER A 3 37.31 -13.63 -16.42
CA SER A 3 36.12 -12.78 -16.32
C SER A 3 36.41 -11.38 -16.85
N LEU A 4 35.54 -10.84 -17.69
CA LEU A 4 35.62 -9.46 -18.14
C LEU A 4 35.48 -8.50 -16.94
N PRO A 5 36.17 -7.35 -16.94
CA PRO A 5 36.03 -6.36 -15.88
C PRO A 5 34.63 -5.73 -15.90
N PRO A 6 34.10 -5.28 -14.75
CA PRO A 6 32.84 -4.56 -14.70
C PRO A 6 32.95 -3.22 -15.44
N LEU A 7 31.86 -2.80 -16.08
CA LEU A 7 31.75 -1.48 -16.70
C LEU A 7 31.57 -0.40 -15.62
N SER A 8 32.05 0.81 -15.91
CA SER A 8 31.70 2.00 -15.11
C SER A 8 30.19 2.28 -15.19
N LEU A 9 29.60 2.78 -14.10
CA LEU A 9 28.16 3.08 -14.03
C LEU A 9 27.73 4.15 -15.05
N SER A 10 28.57 5.16 -15.27
CA SER A 10 28.40 6.20 -16.28
C SER A 10 29.74 6.88 -16.59
N ILE A 11 29.74 7.85 -17.51
CA ILE A 11 30.91 8.72 -17.79
C ILE A 11 31.37 9.53 -16.57
N LEU A 12 30.51 9.69 -15.55
CA LEU A 12 30.81 10.38 -14.30
C LEU A 12 31.06 9.40 -13.14
N GLY A 13 31.01 8.09 -13.37
CA GLY A 13 31.18 7.08 -12.33
C GLY A 13 30.00 6.93 -11.37
N VAL A 14 28.86 7.56 -11.64
CA VAL A 14 27.64 7.52 -10.81
C VAL A 14 26.45 6.99 -11.59
N GLU A 15 25.53 6.30 -10.93
CA GLU A 15 24.25 5.90 -11.54
C GLU A 15 23.32 7.12 -11.63
N PRO A 16 22.64 7.37 -12.76
CA PRO A 16 21.64 8.42 -12.85
C PRO A 16 20.46 8.14 -11.91
N LEU A 17 19.81 9.21 -11.48
CA LEU A 17 18.64 9.11 -10.61
C LEU A 17 17.49 8.38 -11.31
N ASP A 18 16.83 7.47 -10.59
CA ASP A 18 15.56 6.89 -11.05
C ASP A 18 14.43 7.90 -10.82
N GLU A 19 14.09 8.65 -11.88
CA GLU A 19 13.02 9.65 -11.89
C GLU A 19 11.68 9.08 -11.41
N PHE A 20 11.40 7.81 -11.66
CA PHE A 20 10.16 7.19 -11.22
C PHE A 20 10.10 7.09 -9.69
N ILE A 21 11.19 6.62 -9.08
CA ILE A 21 11.28 6.49 -7.63
C ILE A 21 11.32 7.87 -6.98
N LYS A 22 12.03 8.81 -7.60
CA LYS A 22 12.07 10.20 -7.16
C LYS A 22 10.69 10.84 -7.15
N GLU A 23 9.89 10.67 -8.20
CA GLU A 23 8.53 11.23 -8.30
C GLU A 23 7.61 10.67 -7.20
N ILE A 24 7.69 9.36 -6.91
CA ILE A 24 6.94 8.75 -5.80
C ILE A 24 7.41 9.31 -4.45
N ALA A 25 8.71 9.46 -4.27
CA ALA A 25 9.27 10.02 -3.04
C ALA A 25 8.85 11.49 -2.85
N ASP A 26 8.87 12.30 -3.90
CA ASP A 26 8.41 13.69 -3.89
C ASP A 26 6.92 13.79 -3.55
N PHE A 27 6.09 12.93 -4.14
CA PHE A 27 4.67 12.84 -3.83
C PHE A 27 4.42 12.50 -2.35
N ILE A 28 5.02 11.42 -1.84
CA ILE A 28 4.82 10.98 -0.45
C ILE A 28 5.34 12.04 0.53
N HIS A 29 6.51 12.62 0.25
CA HIS A 29 7.09 13.67 1.08
C HIS A 29 6.18 14.90 1.12
N HIS A 30 5.67 15.34 -0.03
CA HIS A 30 4.72 16.44 -0.10
C HIS A 30 3.46 16.18 0.72
N MET A 31 2.87 14.99 0.63
CA MET A 31 1.71 14.60 1.45
C MET A 31 2.03 14.60 2.95
N ILE A 32 3.23 14.16 3.35
CA ILE A 32 3.67 14.13 4.75
C ILE A 32 3.81 15.54 5.32
N ILE A 33 4.43 16.48 4.58
CA ILE A 33 4.72 17.83 5.08
C ILE A 33 3.52 18.78 4.98
N SER A 34 2.59 18.51 4.06
CA SER A 34 1.37 19.33 3.87
C SER A 34 0.16 18.79 4.63
N ARG A 35 0.31 17.69 5.38
CA ARG A 35 -0.77 17.07 6.14
C ARG A 35 -1.37 18.05 7.16
N PRO A 36 -2.66 17.90 7.51
CA PRO A 36 -3.25 18.67 8.59
C PRO A 36 -2.56 18.37 9.92
N ASP A 37 -2.46 19.39 10.77
CA ASP A 37 -1.91 19.28 12.13
C ASP A 37 -2.91 18.61 13.08
N LEU A 38 -3.04 17.28 12.92
CA LEU A 38 -3.90 16.43 13.73
C LEU A 38 -3.07 15.30 14.36
N PRO A 39 -3.42 14.86 15.58
CA PRO A 39 -2.76 13.72 16.20
C PRO A 39 -3.11 12.46 15.40
N GLY A 40 -2.12 11.83 14.78
CA GLY A 40 -2.36 10.64 13.97
C GLY A 40 -1.09 10.04 13.40
N LYS A 41 -1.24 8.81 12.89
CA LYS A 41 -0.16 8.08 12.22
C LYS A 41 -0.31 8.26 10.71
N VAL A 42 0.78 8.63 10.04
CA VAL A 42 0.80 8.61 8.57
C VAL A 42 0.96 7.17 8.11
N GLU A 43 0.03 6.71 7.30
CA GLU A 43 0.06 5.41 6.64
C GLU A 43 0.41 5.63 5.16
N VAL A 44 1.43 4.92 4.69
CA VAL A 44 1.80 4.86 3.27
C VAL A 44 1.67 3.41 2.83
N GLU A 45 0.80 3.18 1.86
CA GLU A 45 0.47 1.85 1.35
C GLU A 45 0.50 1.83 -0.19
N ALA A 46 0.92 0.72 -0.77
CA ALA A 46 0.81 0.41 -2.18
C ALA A 46 -0.18 -0.74 -2.36
N LYS A 47 -1.27 -0.50 -3.08
CA LYS A 47 -2.31 -1.49 -3.37
C LYS A 47 -2.14 -2.06 -4.75
N ILE A 48 -2.25 -3.37 -4.87
CA ILE A 48 -2.18 -4.09 -6.15
C ILE A 48 -3.61 -4.30 -6.66
N GLY A 49 -3.87 -3.92 -7.90
CA GLY A 49 -5.22 -3.85 -8.43
C GLY A 49 -5.25 -3.61 -9.93
N LEU A 50 -6.36 -3.06 -10.43
CA LEU A 50 -6.50 -2.66 -11.82
C LEU A 50 -6.96 -1.22 -11.93
N LEU A 51 -6.36 -0.48 -12.86
CA LEU A 51 -6.92 0.78 -13.32
C LEU A 51 -7.97 0.46 -14.39
N ARG A 52 -9.20 0.91 -14.19
CA ARG A 52 -10.33 0.67 -15.09
C ARG A 52 -10.87 1.96 -15.66
N GLU A 53 -11.25 1.89 -16.92
CA GLU A 53 -12.03 2.92 -17.59
C GLU A 53 -13.49 2.87 -17.10
N ARG A 54 -14.25 3.92 -17.42
CA ARG A 54 -15.68 4.01 -17.10
C ARG A 54 -16.52 2.87 -17.70
N ASN A 55 -16.08 2.29 -18.82
CA ASN A 55 -16.73 1.16 -19.48
C ASN A 55 -16.47 -0.19 -18.76
N GLY A 56 -15.62 -0.23 -17.73
CA GLY A 56 -15.26 -1.43 -16.97
C GLY A 56 -14.08 -2.23 -17.54
N GLY A 57 -13.54 -1.87 -18.71
CA GLY A 57 -12.29 -2.41 -19.22
C GLY A 57 -11.08 -1.91 -18.43
N ARG A 58 -9.99 -2.67 -18.45
CA ARG A 58 -8.70 -2.19 -17.95
C ARG A 58 -8.24 -1.00 -18.79
N LEU A 59 -7.68 0.01 -18.14
CA LEU A 59 -7.15 1.22 -18.77
C LEU A 59 -6.16 0.90 -19.88
N LEU A 60 -6.32 1.56 -21.03
CA LEU A 60 -5.39 1.48 -22.15
C LEU A 60 -4.82 2.86 -22.46
N LEU A 61 -3.50 3.00 -22.29
CA LEU A 61 -2.77 4.23 -22.61
C LEU A 61 -1.69 3.94 -23.66
N PRO A 62 -1.36 4.91 -24.53
CA PRO A 62 -0.33 4.76 -25.56
C PRO A 62 1.08 4.87 -24.97
N VAL A 63 1.40 4.06 -23.95
CA VAL A 63 2.69 4.00 -23.26
C VAL A 63 3.21 2.56 -23.20
N LEU A 64 4.52 2.39 -23.26
CA LEU A 64 5.16 1.07 -23.36
C LEU A 64 5.65 0.51 -22.03
N VAL A 65 5.70 1.32 -20.99
CA VAL A 65 6.33 0.99 -19.70
C VAL A 65 5.48 1.47 -18.54
N GLU A 66 5.83 0.98 -17.35
CA GLU A 66 5.26 1.45 -16.10
C GLU A 66 5.29 2.98 -16.05
N THR A 67 4.14 3.61 -15.79
CA THR A 67 3.97 5.05 -15.89
C THR A 67 3.13 5.56 -14.72
N ILE A 68 3.64 6.57 -14.03
CA ILE A 68 2.89 7.34 -13.03
C ILE A 68 1.88 8.21 -13.78
N LEU A 69 0.60 8.06 -13.43
CA LEU A 69 -0.45 8.90 -13.99
C LEU A 69 -0.52 10.20 -13.20
N ARG A 70 -0.50 11.33 -13.91
CA ARG A 70 -0.74 12.62 -13.29
C ARG A 70 -2.15 12.60 -12.66
N PRO A 71 -2.30 12.96 -11.37
CA PRO A 71 -3.61 13.04 -10.73
C PRO A 71 -4.61 13.86 -11.57
N ASP A 72 -5.87 13.44 -11.57
CA ASP A 72 -7.01 14.12 -12.22
C ASP A 72 -6.92 14.32 -13.75
N THR A 73 -5.95 13.69 -14.43
CA THR A 73 -5.82 13.81 -15.90
C THR A 73 -6.42 12.67 -16.71
N VAL A 74 -6.52 11.48 -16.11
CA VAL A 74 -7.06 10.27 -16.75
C VAL A 74 -8.30 9.85 -15.98
N ASP A 75 -9.45 9.85 -16.67
CA ASP A 75 -10.72 9.36 -16.10
C ASP A 75 -10.66 7.84 -15.94
N CYS A 76 -10.20 7.40 -14.78
CA CYS A 76 -10.09 6.00 -14.42
C CYS A 76 -10.43 5.80 -12.94
N ARG A 77 -10.92 4.59 -12.62
CA ARG A 77 -11.08 4.12 -11.25
C ARG A 77 -10.04 3.06 -10.95
N PHE A 78 -9.51 3.05 -9.74
CA PHE A 78 -8.68 1.94 -9.29
C PHE A 78 -9.55 0.95 -8.53
N GLU A 79 -9.43 -0.32 -8.90
CA GLU A 79 -10.07 -1.43 -8.19
C GLU A 79 -9.02 -2.23 -7.45
N SER A 80 -9.02 -2.08 -6.12
CA SER A 80 -8.23 -2.90 -5.20
C SER A 80 -8.94 -4.23 -5.00
N ASN A 81 -8.89 -5.10 -6.01
CA ASN A 81 -9.46 -6.44 -5.92
C ASN A 81 -8.70 -7.41 -6.83
N MET A 82 -8.74 -8.68 -6.47
CA MET A 82 -8.26 -9.79 -7.28
C MET A 82 -9.20 -10.99 -7.16
N THR A 83 -9.06 -11.96 -8.05
CA THR A 83 -9.75 -13.24 -7.96
C THR A 83 -9.23 -14.07 -6.78
N ALA A 84 -10.06 -14.97 -6.27
CA ALA A 84 -9.64 -15.93 -5.24
C ALA A 84 -8.43 -16.78 -5.68
N ALA A 85 -8.29 -17.08 -6.98
CA ALA A 85 -7.17 -17.81 -7.53
C ALA A 85 -5.85 -17.01 -7.45
N GLN A 86 -5.88 -15.71 -7.76
CA GLN A 86 -4.73 -14.81 -7.59
C GLN A 86 -4.36 -14.64 -6.12
N HIS A 87 -5.36 -14.48 -5.25
CA HIS A 87 -5.14 -14.41 -3.81
C HIS A 87 -4.43 -15.67 -3.29
N LYS A 88 -4.90 -16.86 -3.69
CA LYS A 88 -4.24 -18.14 -3.35
C LYS A 88 -2.82 -18.23 -3.91
N HIS A 89 -2.59 -17.74 -5.12
CA HIS A 89 -1.26 -17.69 -5.75
C HIS A 89 -0.28 -16.85 -4.90
N PHE A 90 -0.65 -15.62 -4.54
CA PHE A 90 0.19 -14.77 -3.68
C PHE A 90 0.40 -15.37 -2.30
N ASN A 91 -0.64 -15.97 -1.69
CA ASN A 91 -0.49 -16.66 -0.41
C ASN A 91 0.56 -17.78 -0.47
N THR A 92 0.54 -18.57 -1.56
CA THR A 92 1.49 -19.66 -1.76
C THR A 92 2.91 -19.11 -1.95
N LEU A 93 3.05 -18.04 -2.75
CA LEU A 93 4.33 -17.39 -3.00
C LEU A 93 4.95 -16.85 -1.70
N LEU A 94 4.18 -16.10 -0.90
CA LEU A 94 4.68 -15.48 0.34
C LEU A 94 5.02 -16.53 1.41
N ASN A 95 4.24 -17.60 1.53
CA ASN A 95 4.56 -18.73 2.43
C ASN A 95 5.85 -19.46 2.00
N ASN A 96 6.07 -19.63 0.70
CA ASN A 96 7.31 -20.22 0.19
C ASN A 96 8.51 -19.31 0.48
N LEU A 97 8.38 -17.99 0.30
CA LEU A 97 9.41 -17.01 0.67
C LEU A 97 9.71 -17.03 2.17
N LYS A 98 8.69 -17.14 3.04
CA LYS A 98 8.90 -17.31 4.48
C LYS A 98 9.76 -18.53 4.80
N THR A 99 9.50 -19.64 4.12
CA THR A 99 10.23 -20.90 4.35
C THR A 99 11.66 -20.84 3.84
N SER A 100 11.91 -20.15 2.72
CA SER A 100 13.24 -20.05 2.11
C SER A 100 14.12 -18.92 2.68
N SER A 101 13.53 -17.86 3.23
CA SER A 101 14.23 -16.68 3.78
C SER A 101 14.96 -16.92 5.11
N GLN A 102 14.92 -18.14 5.66
CA GLN A 102 15.60 -18.50 6.92
C GLN A 102 17.14 -18.30 6.91
N ARG A 103 17.76 -17.95 5.78
CA ARG A 103 19.21 -17.69 5.65
C ARG A 103 19.58 -16.20 5.45
N GLY A 104 18.61 -15.28 5.49
CA GLY A 104 18.81 -13.83 5.33
C GLY A 104 17.96 -13.02 6.32
N SER A 105 17.38 -11.91 5.88
CA SER A 105 16.37 -11.16 6.64
C SER A 105 15.07 -12.01 6.76
N PRO A 106 14.67 -12.45 7.96
CA PRO A 106 13.53 -13.34 8.12
C PRO A 106 12.21 -12.62 7.82
N LEU A 107 11.25 -13.36 7.24
CA LEU A 107 9.88 -12.90 7.04
C LEU A 107 9.02 -13.34 8.24
N ASP A 108 8.56 -12.39 9.05
CA ASP A 108 7.60 -12.67 10.11
C ASP A 108 6.19 -12.84 9.55
N TYR A 109 5.32 -13.55 10.30
CA TYR A 109 3.97 -13.88 9.85
C TYR A 109 2.96 -13.82 10.99
N ALA A 110 1.81 -13.19 10.73
CA ALA A 110 0.64 -13.22 11.59
C ALA A 110 -0.62 -13.48 10.75
N HIS A 111 -1.56 -14.25 11.31
CA HIS A 111 -2.87 -14.48 10.71
C HIS A 111 -3.94 -13.86 11.61
N LEU A 112 -4.59 -12.81 11.12
CA LEU A 112 -5.51 -11.98 11.89
C LEU A 112 -6.93 -12.16 11.36
N TYR A 113 -7.85 -12.38 12.28
CA TYR A 113 -9.29 -12.41 12.03
C TYR A 113 -9.92 -11.21 12.71
N LEU A 114 -10.33 -10.22 11.92
CA LEU A 114 -10.75 -8.91 12.42
C LEU A 114 -12.16 -8.58 11.93
N VAL A 115 -12.88 -7.79 12.71
CA VAL A 115 -14.17 -7.20 12.32
C VAL A 115 -14.04 -5.68 12.37
N ASP A 116 -14.25 -5.03 11.24
CA ASP A 116 -14.35 -3.58 11.16
C ASP A 116 -15.83 -3.17 11.21
N SER A 117 -16.16 -2.27 12.13
CA SER A 117 -17.47 -1.62 12.24
C SER A 117 -17.32 -0.13 11.94
N PHE A 118 -18.24 0.41 11.15
CA PHE A 118 -18.21 1.82 10.71
C PHE A 118 -19.35 2.61 11.32
N HIS A 119 -19.01 3.70 11.98
CA HIS A 119 -19.95 4.58 12.68
C HIS A 119 -19.95 5.96 12.02
N ALA A 120 -21.10 6.62 12.00
CA ALA A 120 -21.21 7.98 11.46
C ALA A 120 -20.42 8.96 12.34
N SER A 121 -19.72 9.92 11.72
CA SER A 121 -19.04 11.01 12.44
C SER A 121 -19.81 12.31 12.22
N GLY A 122 -20.51 12.80 13.25
CA GLY A 122 -21.02 14.18 13.30
C GLY A 122 -21.90 14.62 12.12
N GLY A 123 -22.74 13.73 11.59
CA GLY A 123 -23.71 14.05 10.52
C GLY A 123 -23.13 14.10 9.10
N ASN A 124 -21.83 13.88 8.90
CA ASN A 124 -21.24 13.76 7.56
C ASN A 124 -21.05 12.27 7.21
N GLU A 125 -21.92 11.73 6.35
CA GLU A 125 -21.88 10.31 5.94
C GLU A 125 -20.56 9.89 5.27
N ARG A 126 -19.78 10.85 4.77
CA ARG A 126 -18.46 10.59 4.16
C ARG A 126 -17.36 10.38 5.19
N GLU A 127 -17.56 10.86 6.41
CA GLU A 127 -16.62 10.68 7.50
C GLU A 127 -17.10 9.55 8.42
N LYS A 128 -16.36 8.43 8.40
CA LYS A 128 -16.71 7.25 9.18
C LYS A 128 -15.61 6.98 10.21
N ILE A 129 -16.03 6.73 11.44
CA ILE A 129 -15.17 6.19 12.49
C ILE A 129 -15.10 4.67 12.27
N ARG A 130 -13.89 4.12 12.14
CA ARG A 130 -13.65 2.69 12.05
C ARG A 130 -13.29 2.16 13.43
N VAL A 131 -14.04 1.18 13.90
CA VAL A 131 -13.72 0.36 15.07
C VAL A 131 -13.31 -1.01 14.58
N THR A 132 -12.07 -1.42 14.84
CA THR A 132 -11.55 -2.75 14.51
C THR A 132 -11.48 -3.60 15.77
N ARG A 133 -12.06 -4.79 15.72
CA ARG A 133 -12.07 -5.77 16.83
C ARG A 133 -11.47 -7.09 16.39
N ASP A 134 -10.87 -7.80 17.34
CA ASP A 134 -10.50 -9.21 17.15
C ASP A 134 -11.77 -10.06 17.10
N GLU A 135 -11.91 -10.90 16.06
CA GLU A 135 -13.14 -11.67 15.82
C GLU A 135 -13.45 -12.67 16.95
N LYS A 136 -12.42 -13.23 17.60
CA LYS A 136 -12.61 -14.30 18.58
C LYS A 136 -12.89 -13.75 19.98
N THR A 137 -12.21 -12.67 20.35
CA THR A 137 -12.23 -12.13 21.71
C THR A 137 -13.13 -10.90 21.85
N ASP A 138 -13.59 -10.32 20.73
CA ASP A 138 -14.32 -9.05 20.65
C ASP A 138 -13.55 -7.84 21.23
N ALA A 139 -12.25 -8.03 21.51
CA ALA A 139 -11.39 -6.98 22.04
C ALA A 139 -11.18 -5.88 20.99
N VAL A 140 -11.28 -4.63 21.43
CA VAL A 140 -11.01 -3.46 20.57
C VAL A 140 -9.52 -3.40 20.27
N VAL A 141 -9.17 -3.51 18.99
CA VAL A 141 -7.79 -3.41 18.50
C VAL A 141 -7.46 -1.97 18.15
N GLU A 142 -8.38 -1.27 17.47
CA GLU A 142 -8.16 0.10 17.00
C GLU A 142 -9.48 0.85 16.88
N VAL A 143 -9.46 2.15 17.19
CA VAL A 143 -10.55 3.09 16.91
C VAL A 143 -9.96 4.34 16.29
N MET A 144 -10.28 4.61 15.02
CA MET A 144 -9.70 5.76 14.33
C MET A 144 -10.60 6.31 13.22
N LYS A 145 -10.30 7.54 12.79
CA LYS A 145 -10.82 8.20 11.60
C LYS A 145 -9.71 8.27 10.55
N LYS A 146 -9.94 7.67 9.37
CA LYS A 146 -8.98 7.68 8.25
C LYS A 146 -9.23 8.88 7.37
N ILE A 147 -8.21 9.73 7.22
CA ILE A 147 -8.23 10.90 6.36
C ILE A 147 -7.30 10.62 5.19
N ARG A 148 -7.82 10.64 3.97
CA ARG A 148 -6.99 10.49 2.78
C ARG A 148 -6.23 11.79 2.50
N LEU A 149 -4.90 11.71 2.39
CA LEU A 149 -4.07 12.85 2.02
C LEU A 149 -3.89 12.92 0.50
N GLY A 150 -3.64 11.78 -0.15
CA GLY A 150 -3.54 11.70 -1.60
C GLY A 150 -3.36 10.27 -2.11
N ASP A 151 -3.60 10.09 -3.40
CA ASP A 151 -3.38 8.84 -4.13
C ASP A 151 -2.58 9.13 -5.41
N LEU A 152 -1.70 8.20 -5.80
CA LEU A 152 -0.97 8.21 -7.06
C LEU A 152 -1.18 6.88 -7.79
N ASN A 153 -1.72 6.93 -9.00
CA ASN A 153 -2.00 5.73 -9.81
C ASN A 153 -0.80 5.40 -10.69
N ILE A 154 -0.42 4.12 -10.76
CA ILE A 154 0.66 3.64 -11.59
C ILE A 154 0.11 2.60 -12.57
N TYR A 155 0.16 2.94 -13.85
CA TYR A 155 -0.24 2.07 -14.95
C TYR A 155 0.93 1.18 -15.39
N SER A 156 0.69 -0.12 -15.52
CA SER A 156 1.70 -1.13 -15.85
C SER A 156 1.34 -1.94 -17.10
N PRO A 157 1.56 -1.42 -18.32
CA PRO A 157 1.07 -2.02 -19.58
C PRO A 157 1.67 -3.39 -19.90
N LYS A 158 2.85 -3.70 -19.34
CA LYS A 158 3.57 -4.99 -19.53
C LYS A 158 3.29 -6.01 -18.43
N ARG A 159 2.35 -5.72 -17.53
CA ARG A 159 2.03 -6.53 -16.34
C ARG A 159 0.54 -6.79 -16.29
N CYS A 160 0.17 -7.83 -15.54
CA CYS A 160 -1.22 -8.25 -15.40
C CYS A 160 -1.97 -7.39 -14.37
N ALA A 161 -1.25 -6.76 -13.43
CA ALA A 161 -1.81 -5.83 -12.46
C ALA A 161 -1.23 -4.41 -12.64
N ASP A 162 -2.02 -3.43 -12.21
CA ASP A 162 -1.60 -2.05 -11.96
C ASP A 162 -1.46 -1.86 -10.43
N TRP A 163 -1.06 -0.66 -9.99
CA TRP A 163 -0.98 -0.38 -8.56
C TRP A 163 -1.22 1.09 -8.24
N ARG A 164 -1.53 1.34 -6.98
CA ARG A 164 -1.78 2.68 -6.45
C ARG A 164 -0.98 2.88 -5.17
N VAL A 165 -0.26 3.99 -5.07
CA VAL A 165 0.26 4.49 -3.81
C VAL A 165 -0.80 5.36 -3.15
N SER A 166 -1.11 5.09 -1.89
CA SER A 166 -2.03 5.87 -1.08
C SER A 166 -1.33 6.37 0.17
N VAL A 167 -1.54 7.65 0.49
CA VAL A 167 -1.06 8.26 1.73
C VAL A 167 -2.27 8.71 2.54
N ASN A 168 -2.38 8.20 3.76
CA ASN A 168 -3.48 8.50 4.66
C ASN A 168 -2.96 8.97 6.02
N LEU A 169 -3.80 9.67 6.77
CA LEU A 169 -3.62 9.98 8.18
C LEU A 169 -4.68 9.23 8.98
N GLU A 170 -4.25 8.32 9.86
CA GLU A 170 -5.12 7.57 10.76
C GLU A 170 -5.12 8.26 12.13
N VAL A 171 -6.22 8.99 12.41
CA VAL A 171 -6.41 9.80 13.62
C VAL A 171 -7.14 8.98 14.67
N PRO A 172 -6.51 8.64 15.82
CA PRO A 172 -7.19 7.93 16.90
C PRO A 172 -8.36 8.75 17.42
N VAL A 173 -9.49 8.10 17.66
CA VAL A 173 -10.69 8.74 18.23
C VAL A 173 -11.27 7.88 19.34
N ALA A 174 -12.11 8.48 20.18
CA ALA A 174 -12.82 7.75 21.21
C ALA A 174 -13.79 6.72 20.60
N LEU A 175 -14.04 5.63 21.34
CA LEU A 175 -15.02 4.62 20.94
C LEU A 175 -16.41 5.28 20.76
N PRO A 176 -17.03 5.17 19.57
CA PRO A 176 -18.33 5.78 19.31
C PRO A 176 -19.44 5.08 20.10
N THR A 177 -20.45 5.85 20.51
CA THR A 177 -21.67 5.35 21.15
C THR A 177 -22.76 5.01 20.13
N ASP A 178 -22.71 5.63 18.95
CA ASP A 178 -23.69 5.41 17.88
C ASP A 178 -23.59 3.99 17.31
N PRO A 179 -24.70 3.41 16.82
CA PRO A 179 -24.67 2.09 16.23
C PRO A 179 -23.81 2.04 14.95
N ALA A 180 -23.27 0.86 14.67
CA ALA A 180 -22.56 0.62 13.42
C ALA A 180 -23.53 0.69 12.22
N THR A 181 -23.15 1.46 11.21
CA THR A 181 -23.88 1.59 9.93
C THR A 181 -23.55 0.46 8.96
N HIS A 182 -22.34 -0.08 9.07
CA HIS A 182 -21.82 -1.11 8.19
C HIS A 182 -20.75 -1.92 8.91
N THR A 183 -20.67 -3.20 8.61
CA THR A 183 -19.66 -4.11 9.16
C THR A 183 -19.01 -4.91 8.04
N ARG A 184 -17.70 -5.14 8.17
CA ARG A 184 -16.97 -6.06 7.29
C ARG A 184 -16.08 -6.97 8.12
N ARG A 185 -16.03 -8.24 7.73
CA ARG A 185 -15.11 -9.23 8.29
C ARG A 185 -13.83 -9.25 7.45
N LYS A 186 -12.68 -9.33 8.09
CA LYS A 186 -11.36 -9.36 7.47
C LYS A 186 -10.60 -10.59 7.91
N ASP A 187 -10.18 -11.39 6.93
CA ASP A 187 -9.26 -12.50 7.10
C ASP A 187 -7.93 -12.09 6.47
N ARG A 188 -6.92 -11.81 7.30
CA ARG A 188 -5.67 -11.16 6.89
C ARG A 188 -4.46 -12.01 7.21
N MET A 189 -3.72 -12.39 6.17
CA MET A 189 -2.38 -12.94 6.27
C MET A 189 -1.37 -11.80 6.14
N LYS A 190 -0.73 -11.46 7.26
CA LYS A 190 0.22 -10.36 7.39
C LYS A 190 1.64 -10.92 7.40
N TYR A 191 2.46 -10.50 6.43
CA TYR A 191 3.88 -10.85 6.33
C TYR A 191 4.72 -9.61 6.60
N MET A 192 5.74 -9.68 7.44
CA MET A 192 6.56 -8.51 7.80
C MET A 192 8.02 -8.76 7.45
N HIS A 193 8.64 -7.82 6.75
CA HIS A 193 10.03 -7.86 6.33
C HIS A 193 10.64 -6.48 6.49
N GLU A 194 11.61 -6.35 7.42
CA GLU A 194 12.27 -5.08 7.72
C GLU A 194 11.25 -3.97 8.02
N GLU A 195 11.19 -2.92 7.20
CA GLU A 195 10.31 -1.77 7.36
C GLU A 195 8.93 -1.95 6.73
N PHE A 196 8.65 -3.12 6.17
CA PHE A 196 7.49 -3.34 5.31
C PHE A 196 6.57 -4.41 5.85
N SER A 197 5.29 -4.19 5.66
CA SER A 197 4.27 -5.21 5.80
C SER A 197 3.67 -5.52 4.44
N ILE A 198 3.43 -6.80 4.16
CA ILE A 198 2.68 -7.26 3.00
C ILE A 198 1.44 -7.96 3.54
N ASP A 199 0.28 -7.35 3.33
CA ASP A 199 -0.99 -7.84 3.84
C ASP A 199 -1.79 -8.42 2.67
N LEU A 200 -2.16 -9.69 2.80
CA LEU A 200 -3.06 -10.37 1.89
C LEU A 200 -4.39 -10.56 2.63
N THR A 201 -5.42 -9.83 2.21
CA THR A 201 -6.66 -9.67 2.97
C THR A 201 -7.87 -10.10 2.16
N GLN A 202 -8.67 -11.02 2.69
CA GLN A 202 -10.02 -11.26 2.21
C GLN A 202 -11.00 -10.42 3.05
N VAL A 203 -11.80 -9.60 2.38
CA VAL A 203 -12.81 -8.74 3.00
C VAL A 203 -14.19 -9.26 2.65
N THR A 204 -15.04 -9.51 3.64
CA THR A 204 -16.44 -9.87 3.45
C THR A 204 -17.33 -8.77 3.99
N SER A 205 -17.99 -8.06 3.08
CA SER A 205 -18.88 -6.94 3.36
C SER A 205 -20.32 -7.42 3.49
N THR A 206 -21.02 -7.04 4.56
CA THR A 206 -22.44 -7.38 4.75
C THR A 206 -23.28 -6.10 4.63
N ASN A 207 -24.12 -6.02 3.59
CA ASN A 207 -25.06 -4.90 3.46
C ASN A 207 -26.23 -5.08 4.44
N SER A 208 -26.77 -3.96 4.93
CA SER A 208 -27.85 -3.87 5.93
C SER A 208 -29.14 -4.62 5.57
N ASN A 209 -29.33 -5.02 4.31
CA ASN A 209 -30.48 -5.80 3.87
C ASN A 209 -30.24 -7.32 3.86
N GLY A 210 -29.03 -7.81 4.16
CA GLY A 210 -28.73 -9.25 4.30
C GLY A 210 -28.77 -10.10 3.02
N VAL A 211 -29.03 -9.52 1.85
CA VAL A 211 -29.27 -10.27 0.59
C VAL A 211 -28.00 -10.54 -0.24
N SER A 212 -26.93 -9.77 -0.09
CA SER A 212 -25.67 -10.01 -0.81
C SER A 212 -24.44 -9.68 0.03
N SER A 213 -23.54 -10.66 0.16
CA SER A 213 -22.19 -10.46 0.69
C SER A 213 -21.23 -10.23 -0.46
N GLU A 214 -20.55 -9.09 -0.49
CA GLU A 214 -19.45 -8.87 -1.41
C GLU A 214 -18.15 -9.40 -0.78
N ILE A 215 -17.41 -10.22 -1.54
CA ILE A 215 -16.11 -10.74 -1.13
C ILE A 215 -15.06 -10.11 -2.03
N LEU A 216 -14.11 -9.40 -1.41
CA LEU A 216 -12.97 -8.81 -2.09
C LEU A 216 -11.69 -9.48 -1.60
N HIS A 217 -10.71 -9.58 -2.49
CA HIS A 217 -9.37 -10.04 -2.18
C HIS A 217 -8.37 -8.92 -2.48
N GLU A 218 -7.68 -8.46 -1.45
CA GLU A 218 -6.79 -7.32 -1.51
C GLU A 218 -5.35 -7.76 -1.23
N LEU A 219 -4.38 -7.10 -1.87
CA LEU A 219 -2.96 -7.23 -1.60
C LEU A 219 -2.37 -5.83 -1.49
N GLU A 220 -1.75 -5.56 -0.35
CA GLU A 220 -1.17 -4.27 -0.03
C GLU A 220 0.25 -4.42 0.54
N VAL A 221 1.11 -3.46 0.25
CA VAL A 221 2.41 -3.28 0.90
C VAL A 221 2.35 -1.99 1.68
N GLU A 222 2.75 -2.00 2.94
CA GLU A 222 2.73 -0.84 3.84
C GLU A 222 4.12 -0.57 4.39
N ILE A 223 4.45 0.69 4.64
CA ILE A 223 5.60 1.07 5.48
C ILE A 223 5.18 0.95 6.95
N SER A 224 5.67 -0.08 7.65
CA SER A 224 5.23 -0.49 8.99
C SER A 224 5.59 0.50 10.10
N ARG A 225 6.66 1.29 9.95
CA ARG A 225 7.17 2.21 10.98
C ARG A 225 6.90 3.68 10.61
N PRO A 226 5.74 4.24 10.99
CA PRO A 226 5.42 5.64 10.67
C PRO A 226 6.41 6.62 11.30
N GLU A 227 6.97 6.32 12.47
CA GLU A 227 7.98 7.17 13.13
C GLU A 227 9.27 7.27 12.30
N LEU A 228 9.75 6.16 11.73
CA LEU A 228 10.92 6.15 10.85
C LEU A 228 10.63 6.94 9.57
N LEU A 229 9.45 6.73 8.97
CA LEU A 229 9.02 7.45 7.78
C LEU A 229 9.04 8.97 8.02
N LEU A 230 8.49 9.43 9.14
CA LEU A 230 8.49 10.84 9.50
C LEU A 230 9.88 11.39 9.81
N ALA A 231 10.70 10.64 10.55
CA ALA A 231 12.06 11.06 10.91
C ALA A 231 12.96 11.21 9.68
N THR A 232 12.86 10.27 8.73
CA THR A 232 13.61 10.33 7.46
C THR A 232 13.06 11.43 6.55
N ALA A 233 11.74 11.62 6.46
CA ALA A 233 11.14 12.71 5.70
C ALA A 233 11.57 14.10 6.18
N ALA A 234 11.73 14.28 7.50
CA ALA A 234 12.16 15.54 8.09
C ALA A 234 13.61 15.93 7.73
N LYS A 235 14.48 14.94 7.48
CA LYS A 235 15.89 15.15 7.13
C LYS A 235 16.15 15.12 5.62
N ARG A 236 15.14 14.79 4.81
CA ARG A 236 15.28 14.63 3.36
C ARG A 236 15.83 15.90 2.71
N GLY A 237 17.00 15.79 2.08
CA GLY A 237 17.66 16.92 1.41
C GLY A 237 18.22 18.01 2.34
N ASP A 238 18.24 17.81 3.67
CA ASP A 238 18.89 18.74 4.59
C ASP A 238 20.40 18.70 4.39
N ILE A 239 20.99 19.82 3.96
CA ILE A 239 22.43 19.97 3.73
C ILE A 239 23.26 19.87 5.01
N ASN A 240 22.64 20.11 6.17
CA ASN A 240 23.30 20.04 7.47
C ASN A 240 23.25 18.62 8.06
N ALA A 241 22.44 17.72 7.51
CA ALA A 241 22.36 16.34 7.94
C ALA A 241 23.46 15.48 7.27
N PRO A 242 23.96 14.43 7.94
CA PRO A 242 24.82 13.42 7.32
C PRO A 242 24.21 12.85 6.04
N GLU A 243 25.07 12.49 5.08
CA GLU A 243 24.63 12.03 3.75
C GLU A 243 23.69 10.82 3.79
N ASN A 244 23.94 9.88 4.70
CA ASN A 244 23.08 8.72 4.88
C ASN A 244 21.68 9.12 5.39
N GLU A 245 21.57 10.16 6.21
CA GLU A 245 20.30 10.62 6.76
C GLU A 245 19.50 11.45 5.76
N ARG A 246 20.16 12.33 5.01
CA ARG A 246 19.49 13.15 3.97
C ARG A 246 18.91 12.30 2.83
N ASN A 247 19.51 11.13 2.57
CA ASN A 247 19.09 10.19 1.52
C ASN A 247 18.20 9.04 2.05
N ALA A 248 18.08 8.87 3.37
CA ALA A 248 17.39 7.72 3.97
C ALA A 248 15.92 7.61 3.54
N PHE A 249 15.24 8.74 3.34
CA PHE A 249 13.86 8.74 2.87
C PHE A 249 13.75 8.18 1.45
N ASP A 250 14.59 8.63 0.52
CA ASP A 250 14.57 8.16 -0.87
C ASP A 250 14.93 6.68 -0.95
N GLU A 251 15.84 6.20 -0.10
CA GLU A 251 16.19 4.79 0.02
C GLU A 251 15.03 3.93 0.57
N LEU A 252 14.28 4.44 1.55
CA LEU A 252 13.07 3.77 2.06
C LEU A 252 12.00 3.67 0.98
N ILE A 253 11.77 4.75 0.22
CA ILE A 253 10.81 4.76 -0.90
C ILE A 253 11.28 3.86 -2.03
N ARG A 254 12.58 3.80 -2.33
CA ARG A 254 13.17 2.88 -3.31
C ARG A 254 12.84 1.43 -2.97
N ALA A 255 13.05 1.02 -1.71
CA ALA A 255 12.71 -0.32 -1.25
C ALA A 255 11.20 -0.60 -1.29
N PHE A 256 10.37 0.37 -0.88
CA PHE A 256 8.90 0.29 -0.98
C PHE A 256 8.42 0.05 -2.42
N VAL A 257 8.90 0.87 -3.37
CA VAL A 257 8.57 0.75 -4.80
C VAL A 257 9.04 -0.59 -5.37
N ASN A 258 10.22 -1.05 -4.98
CA ASN A 258 10.74 -2.35 -5.41
C ASN A 258 9.86 -3.52 -4.91
N ASN A 259 9.39 -3.46 -3.67
CA ASN A 259 8.45 -4.47 -3.13
C ASN A 259 7.14 -4.47 -3.92
N ALA A 260 6.55 -3.31 -4.19
CA ALA A 260 5.35 -3.21 -5.03
C ALA A 260 5.58 -3.77 -6.44
N ARG A 261 6.68 -3.38 -7.11
CA ARG A 261 7.07 -3.88 -8.44
C ARG A 261 7.26 -5.39 -8.47
N ILE A 262 7.85 -5.99 -7.44
CA ILE A 262 8.00 -7.44 -7.33
C ILE A 262 6.64 -8.13 -7.24
N LEU A 263 5.71 -7.61 -6.46
CA LEU A 263 4.35 -8.18 -6.37
C LEU A 263 3.61 -8.06 -7.70
N VAL A 264 3.63 -6.88 -8.35
CA VAL A 264 3.03 -6.68 -9.68
C VAL A 264 3.65 -7.60 -10.73
N ARG A 265 4.97 -7.83 -10.67
CA ARG A 265 5.66 -8.74 -11.60
C ARG A 265 5.28 -10.21 -11.39
N ASN A 266 4.87 -10.58 -10.17
CA ASN A 266 4.43 -11.93 -9.84
C ASN A 266 2.90 -12.10 -9.94
N ALA A 267 2.16 -11.07 -10.37
CA ALA A 267 0.79 -11.22 -10.81
C ALA A 267 0.75 -12.16 -12.04
N ASN A 268 -0.09 -13.19 -11.98
CA ASN A 268 -0.23 -14.18 -13.06
C ASN A 268 -1.19 -13.70 -14.16
N ASP A 269 -1.27 -14.40 -15.29
CA ASP A 269 -2.10 -13.98 -16.44
C ASP A 269 -3.61 -13.93 -16.15
N SER A 270 -4.08 -14.39 -14.99
CA SER A 270 -5.50 -14.42 -14.64
C SER A 270 -6.13 -13.04 -14.37
N TRP A 271 -5.36 -11.94 -14.45
CA TRP A 271 -5.88 -10.58 -14.31
C TRP A 271 -6.38 -10.11 -15.69
N HIS A 272 -7.67 -10.32 -15.97
CA HIS A 272 -8.35 -9.83 -17.16
C HIS A 272 -9.53 -8.94 -16.76
#